data_AF-A0A164YY74-F1
#
_entry.id   AF-A0A164YY74-F1
#
_cell.length_a   1.000
_cell.length_b   1.000
_cell.length_c   1.000
_cell.angle_alpha   90.00
_cell.angle_beta   90.00
_cell.angle_gamma   90.00
#
_symmetry.space_group_name_H-M   'P 1'
#
loop_
_entity.id
_entity.type
_entity.pdbx_description
1 polymer ?
#
loop_
_entity_poly.entity_id
_entity_poly.type
_entity_poly.pdbx_seq_one_letter_code
_entity_poly.pdbx_strand_id
1 'polypeptide(L)'
;MEHQSSPLVVTRRLYRRGGRISSRGRINGVSVNRQTLLELRPLLMDLTVQGQIRMLGCQAQQRRWLDGLGDLHHQQTLHQVAAAHKTWVQCRSALDRLRAERQDVQQRWQENAHMLTELQQAAMEDPQELATLKRNQDRLAHARRLQEGSWSVVQTIQEPLPDQAAALDLLGQAEGELQAMVAVDPTTLQPASTGPERGAGRGPGAADYGQQLESHPQALAELQERIAQAV
;
A
#
# COMPACT_ATOMS: atom_id res chain seq x y z
N MET A 1 48.75 -21.09 -44.55
CA MET A 1 48.54 -21.95 -43.37
C MET A 1 47.34 -22.82 -43.67
N GLU A 2 47.56 -24.10 -44.00
CA GLU A 2 46.49 -25.05 -44.26
C GLU A 2 45.75 -25.33 -42.94
N HIS A 3 44.47 -24.93 -42.87
CA HIS A 3 43.60 -25.41 -41.80
C HIS A 3 43.32 -26.89 -42.06
N GLN A 4 44.04 -27.77 -41.37
CA GLN A 4 43.66 -29.17 -41.29
C GLN A 4 42.31 -29.24 -40.57
N SER A 5 41.22 -29.38 -41.33
CA SER A 5 39.89 -29.63 -40.77
C SER A 5 39.91 -30.97 -40.06
N SER A 6 39.97 -30.97 -38.72
CA SER A 6 39.72 -32.19 -37.96
C SER A 6 38.30 -32.70 -38.24
N PRO A 7 38.12 -34.02 -38.46
CA PRO A 7 36.81 -34.58 -38.75
C PRO A 7 35.88 -34.46 -37.53
N LEU A 8 34.62 -34.11 -37.78
CA LEU A 8 33.58 -34.12 -36.76
C LEU A 8 33.17 -35.57 -36.45
N VAL A 9 33.45 -36.04 -35.24
CA VAL A 9 33.12 -37.39 -34.79
C VAL A 9 31.95 -37.33 -33.81
N VAL A 10 30.79 -37.86 -34.21
CA VAL A 10 29.61 -37.98 -33.36
C VAL A 10 29.42 -39.45 -32.96
N THR A 11 29.39 -39.73 -31.67
CA THR A 11 29.21 -41.09 -31.14
C THR A 11 27.99 -41.17 -30.24
N ARG A 12 27.13 -42.18 -30.46
CA ARG A 12 26.02 -42.50 -29.55
C ARG A 12 26.22 -43.90 -29.00
N ARG A 13 26.36 -44.02 -27.68
CA ARG A 13 26.45 -45.32 -26.99
C ARG A 13 25.13 -45.61 -26.27
N LEU A 14 24.60 -46.81 -26.50
CA LEU A 14 23.39 -47.32 -25.85
C LEU A 14 23.80 -48.35 -24.81
N TYR A 15 23.30 -48.20 -23.59
CA TYR A 15 23.53 -49.13 -22.49
C TYR A 15 22.19 -49.70 -22.03
N ARG A 16 22.10 -51.01 -21.90
CA ARG A 16 20.92 -51.69 -21.36
C ARG A 16 21.24 -52.20 -19.97
N ARG A 17 20.50 -51.77 -18.95
CA ARG A 17 20.65 -52.24 -17.56
C ARG A 17 19.28 -52.33 -16.89
N GLY A 18 18.95 -53.51 -16.34
CA GLY A 18 17.69 -53.73 -15.61
C GLY A 18 16.43 -53.35 -16.41
N GLY A 19 16.37 -53.71 -17.69
CA GLY A 19 15.22 -53.40 -18.57
C GLY A 19 15.16 -51.96 -19.10
N ARG A 20 15.93 -51.02 -18.56
CA ARG A 20 16.01 -49.63 -19.06
C ARG A 20 17.16 -49.46 -20.06
N ILE A 21 16.90 -48.71 -21.13
CA ILE A 21 17.90 -48.29 -22.13
C ILE A 21 18.33 -46.86 -21.80
N SER A 22 19.62 -46.66 -21.55
CA SER A 22 20.21 -45.33 -21.42
C SER A 22 21.08 -45.01 -22.65
N SER A 23 21.04 -43.75 -23.10
CA SER A 23 21.73 -43.28 -24.30
C SER A 23 22.70 -42.16 -23.91
N ARG A 24 23.98 -42.30 -24.24
CA ARG A 24 24.99 -41.25 -24.03
C ARG A 24 25.54 -40.79 -25.38
N GLY A 25 25.46 -39.49 -25.63
CA GLY A 25 25.98 -38.84 -26.82
C GLY A 25 27.36 -38.22 -26.59
N ARG A 26 28.23 -38.27 -27.59
CA ARG A 26 29.50 -37.54 -27.59
C ARG A 26 29.74 -36.86 -28.94
N ILE A 27 30.30 -35.66 -28.91
CA ILE A 27 30.78 -34.91 -30.09
C ILE A 27 32.26 -34.64 -29.87
N ASN A 28 33.13 -35.08 -30.79
CA ASN A 28 34.58 -34.98 -30.69
C ASN A 28 35.12 -35.43 -29.31
N GLY A 29 34.53 -36.50 -28.76
CA GLY A 29 34.92 -37.04 -27.44
C GLY A 29 34.29 -36.34 -26.23
N VAL A 30 33.61 -35.20 -26.37
CA VAL A 30 32.92 -34.48 -25.28
C VAL A 30 31.49 -35.02 -25.11
N SER A 31 31.08 -35.32 -23.88
CA SER A 31 29.72 -35.82 -23.58
C SER A 31 28.68 -34.71 -23.75
N VAL A 32 27.61 -34.98 -24.50
CA VAL A 32 26.52 -34.03 -24.75
C VAL A 32 25.16 -34.65 -24.42
N ASN A 33 24.19 -33.78 -24.15
CA ASN A 33 22.82 -34.20 -23.91
C ASN A 33 22.13 -34.61 -25.22
N ARG A 34 20.93 -35.21 -25.10
CA ARG A 34 20.15 -35.66 -26.27
C ARG A 34 19.69 -34.50 -27.15
N GLN A 35 19.37 -33.35 -26.56
CA GLN A 35 18.83 -32.19 -27.27
C GLN A 35 19.86 -31.62 -28.27
N THR A 36 21.12 -31.48 -27.83
CA THR A 36 22.22 -31.06 -28.70
C THR A 36 22.42 -31.99 -29.89
N LEU A 37 22.31 -33.31 -29.69
CA LEU A 37 22.39 -34.27 -30.80
C LEU A 37 21.19 -34.16 -31.76
N LEU A 38 20.00 -33.84 -31.26
CA LEU A 38 18.80 -33.65 -32.09
C LEU A 38 18.86 -32.36 -32.91
N GLU A 39 19.48 -31.31 -32.37
CA GLU A 39 19.72 -30.05 -33.09
C GLU A 39 20.81 -30.19 -34.15
N LEU A 40 21.85 -30.99 -33.88
CA LEU A 40 22.94 -31.24 -34.83
C LEU A 40 22.54 -32.19 -35.96
N ARG A 41 21.67 -33.17 -35.70
CA ARG A 41 21.28 -34.22 -36.65
C ARG A 41 20.85 -33.68 -38.03
N PRO A 42 19.93 -32.70 -38.16
CA PRO A 42 19.48 -32.17 -39.45
C PRO A 42 20.59 -31.54 -40.29
N LEU A 43 21.69 -31.10 -39.67
CA LEU A 43 22.83 -30.48 -40.35
C LEU A 43 23.81 -31.52 -40.92
N LEU A 44 23.82 -32.73 -40.35
CA LEU A 44 24.79 -33.77 -40.71
C LEU A 44 24.20 -34.88 -41.57
N MET A 45 22.95 -35.24 -41.30
CA MET A 45 22.31 -36.36 -41.98
C MET A 45 20.79 -36.18 -42.02
N ASP A 46 20.20 -36.35 -43.21
CA ASP A 46 18.77 -36.58 -43.34
C ASP A 46 18.54 -38.10 -43.41
N LEU A 47 17.83 -38.65 -42.43
CA LEU A 47 17.51 -40.07 -42.38
C LEU A 47 16.13 -40.26 -43.00
N THR A 48 16.10 -40.75 -44.24
CA THR A 48 14.88 -41.20 -44.89
C THR A 48 14.40 -42.49 -44.23
N VAL A 49 13.26 -42.46 -43.54
CA VAL A 49 12.53 -43.68 -43.19
C VAL A 49 11.42 -43.82 -44.22
N GLN A 50 11.36 -44.96 -44.91
CA GLN A 50 10.36 -45.25 -45.96
C GLN A 50 10.36 -44.26 -47.15
N GLY A 51 11.54 -43.82 -47.62
CA GLY A 51 11.67 -43.05 -48.86
C GLY A 51 11.24 -41.59 -48.79
N GLN A 52 10.74 -41.10 -47.66
CA GLN A 52 10.43 -39.67 -47.47
C GLN A 52 11.65 -38.94 -46.90
N ILE A 53 12.19 -38.01 -47.70
CA ILE A 53 13.23 -37.07 -47.27
C ILE A 53 12.54 -35.97 -46.46
N ARG A 54 12.80 -35.92 -45.15
CA ARG A 54 12.13 -35.01 -44.20
C ARG A 54 12.34 -33.55 -44.60
N MET A 55 13.50 -33.22 -45.15
CA MET A 55 13.80 -31.87 -45.66
C MET A 55 12.96 -31.50 -46.90
N LEU A 56 12.65 -32.48 -47.76
CA LEU A 56 11.79 -32.28 -48.93
C LEU A 56 10.33 -32.04 -48.55
N GLY A 57 9.85 -32.55 -47.40
CA GLY A 57 8.49 -32.28 -46.92
C GLY A 57 8.32 -30.93 -46.21
N CYS A 58 9.42 -30.23 -45.91
CA CYS A 58 9.37 -28.97 -45.16
C CYS A 58 9.16 -27.79 -46.12
N GLN A 59 7.98 -27.16 -46.09
CA GLN A 59 7.64 -26.03 -46.95
C GLN A 59 8.63 -24.86 -46.85
N ALA A 60 9.15 -24.56 -45.65
CA ALA A 60 10.14 -23.52 -45.45
C ALA A 60 11.47 -23.84 -46.16
N GLN A 61 11.88 -25.12 -46.13
CA GLN A 61 13.09 -25.58 -46.79
C GLN A 61 12.93 -25.63 -48.32
N GLN A 62 11.78 -26.11 -48.81
CA GLN A 62 11.44 -26.10 -50.23
C GLN A 62 11.47 -24.67 -50.80
N ARG A 63 10.85 -23.71 -50.11
CA ARG A 63 10.90 -22.30 -50.49
C ARG A 63 12.32 -21.78 -50.53
N ARG A 64 13.13 -22.07 -49.50
CA ARG A 64 14.54 -21.67 -49.47
C ARG A 64 15.35 -22.23 -50.62
N TRP A 65 15.09 -23.48 -51.03
CA TRP A 65 15.74 -24.06 -52.20
C TRP A 65 15.30 -23.38 -53.50
N LEU A 66 13.99 -23.15 -53.68
CA LEU A 66 13.46 -22.42 -54.84
C LEU A 66 14.05 -21.00 -54.91
N ASP A 67 14.07 -20.30 -53.78
CA ASP A 67 14.66 -18.97 -53.65
C ASP A 67 16.15 -18.96 -53.97
N GLY A 68 16.87 -20.05 -53.66
CA GLY A 68 18.28 -20.21 -54.00
C GLY A 68 18.58 -20.42 -55.49
N LEU A 69 17.58 -20.82 -56.28
CA LEU A 69 17.70 -20.98 -57.73
C LEU A 69 17.43 -19.68 -58.51
N GLY A 70 16.96 -18.63 -57.83
CA GLY A 70 16.66 -17.35 -58.45
C GLY A 70 17.90 -16.58 -58.92
N ASP A 71 17.73 -15.77 -59.95
CA ASP A 71 18.77 -14.90 -60.50
C ASP A 71 19.14 -13.74 -59.56
N LEU A 72 20.07 -12.88 -60.00
CA LEU A 72 20.53 -11.75 -59.19
C LEU A 72 19.38 -10.81 -58.80
N HIS A 73 18.41 -10.60 -59.71
CA HIS A 73 17.26 -9.75 -59.46
C HIS A 73 16.33 -10.35 -58.39
N HIS A 74 16.10 -11.66 -58.43
CA HIS A 74 15.38 -12.40 -57.40
C HIS A 74 16.06 -12.26 -56.03
N GLN A 75 17.39 -12.45 -55.96
CA GLN A 75 18.14 -12.31 -54.71
C GLN A 75 18.03 -10.88 -54.12
N GLN A 76 18.11 -9.85 -54.97
CA GLN A 76 17.91 -8.46 -54.53
C GLN A 76 16.51 -8.24 -53.96
N THR A 77 15.48 -8.79 -54.62
CA THR A 77 14.10 -8.72 -54.15
C THR A 77 13.91 -9.43 -52.81
N LEU A 78 14.49 -10.62 -52.64
CA LEU A 78 14.47 -11.34 -51.36
C LEU A 78 15.10 -10.52 -50.23
N HIS A 79 16.23 -9.85 -50.49
CA HIS A 79 16.85 -8.97 -49.51
C HIS A 79 15.96 -7.79 -49.12
N GLN A 80 15.28 -7.16 -50.08
CA GLN A 80 14.35 -6.06 -49.81
C GLN A 80 13.15 -6.53 -48.97
N VAL A 81 12.55 -7.67 -49.32
CA VAL A 81 11.45 -8.25 -48.55
C VAL A 81 11.88 -8.60 -47.14
N ALA A 82 13.06 -9.20 -46.96
CA ALA A 82 13.60 -9.52 -45.64
C ALA A 82 13.83 -8.26 -44.79
N ALA A 83 14.35 -7.19 -45.37
CA ALA A 83 14.56 -5.92 -44.69
C ALA A 83 13.23 -5.24 -44.30
N ALA A 84 12.26 -5.22 -45.21
CA ALA A 84 10.92 -4.68 -44.95
C ALA A 84 10.20 -5.47 -43.85
N HIS A 85 10.27 -6.81 -43.90
CA HIS A 85 9.69 -7.67 -42.87
C HIS A 85 10.34 -7.45 -41.51
N LYS A 86 11.68 -7.33 -41.44
CA LYS A 86 12.39 -7.04 -40.19
C LYS A 86 11.91 -5.72 -39.58
N THR A 87 11.80 -4.68 -40.39
CA THR A 87 11.31 -3.36 -39.97
C THR A 87 9.88 -3.45 -39.46
N TRP A 88 9.00 -4.14 -40.20
CA TRP A 88 7.61 -4.34 -39.79
C TRP A 88 7.50 -5.08 -38.45
N VAL A 89 8.26 -6.16 -38.24
CA VAL A 89 8.26 -6.89 -36.95
C VAL A 89 8.68 -5.97 -35.81
N GLN A 90 9.71 -5.15 -36.01
CA GLN A 90 10.18 -4.19 -35.00
C GLN A 90 9.09 -3.15 -34.68
N CYS A 91 8.52 -2.49 -35.70
CA CYS A 91 7.46 -1.50 -35.52
C CYS A 91 6.22 -2.10 -34.84
N ARG A 92 5.80 -3.31 -35.24
CA ARG A 92 4.68 -4.02 -34.62
C ARG A 92 4.96 -4.30 -33.14
N SER A 93 6.15 -4.79 -32.81
CA SER A 93 6.52 -5.06 -31.41
C SER A 93 6.54 -3.79 -30.54
N ALA A 94 6.98 -2.66 -31.11
CA ALA A 94 6.96 -1.37 -30.43
C ALA A 94 5.51 -0.88 -30.22
N LEU A 95 4.66 -1.03 -31.24
CA LEU A 95 3.24 -0.70 -31.15
C LEU A 95 2.51 -1.54 -30.10
N ASP A 96 2.75 -2.85 -30.07
CA ASP A 96 2.12 -3.74 -29.10
C ASP A 96 2.55 -3.41 -27.67
N ARG A 97 3.82 -3.05 -27.47
CA ARG A 97 4.33 -2.55 -26.18
C ARG A 97 3.61 -1.25 -25.76
N LEU A 98 3.56 -0.26 -26.65
CA LEU A 98 2.88 1.01 -26.36
C LEU A 98 1.38 0.83 -26.09
N ARG A 99 0.73 -0.12 -26.76
CA ARG A 99 -0.67 -0.47 -26.51
C ARG A 99 -0.87 -1.09 -25.13
N ALA A 100 0.05 -1.96 -24.70
CA ALA A 100 0.00 -2.53 -23.37
C ALA A 100 0.23 -1.46 -22.28
N GLU A 101 1.21 -0.57 -22.48
CA GLU A 101 1.52 0.52 -21.53
C GLU A 101 0.43 1.60 -21.47
N ARG A 102 -0.36 1.77 -22.53
CA ARG A 102 -1.38 2.84 -22.61
C ARG A 102 -2.41 2.76 -21.48
N GLN A 103 -2.83 1.56 -21.09
CA GLN A 103 -3.84 1.40 -20.05
C GLN A 103 -3.33 1.91 -18.69
N ASP A 104 -2.10 1.53 -18.32
CA ASP A 104 -1.47 1.95 -17.07
C ASP A 104 -1.24 3.46 -17.04
N VAL A 105 -0.78 4.04 -18.15
CA VAL A 105 -0.59 5.49 -18.27
C VAL A 105 -1.91 6.23 -18.13
N GLN A 106 -2.99 5.72 -18.74
CA GLN A 106 -4.31 6.34 -18.64
C GLN A 106 -4.86 6.29 -17.21
N GLN A 107 -4.70 5.16 -16.50
CA GLN A 107 -5.12 5.03 -15.11
C GLN A 107 -4.36 5.99 -14.19
N ARG A 108 -3.03 6.02 -14.28
CA ARG A 108 -2.19 6.94 -13.50
C ARG A 108 -2.54 8.41 -13.77
N TRP A 109 -2.83 8.75 -15.02
CA TRP A 109 -3.26 10.10 -15.36
C TRP A 109 -4.58 10.47 -14.70
N GLN A 110 -5.56 9.57 -14.71
CA GLN A 110 -6.85 9.78 -14.04
C GLN A 110 -6.71 9.91 -12.53
N GLU A 111 -5.91 9.05 -11.90
CA GLU A 111 -5.61 9.11 -10.46
C GLU A 111 -4.96 10.44 -10.09
N ASN A 112 -3.93 10.86 -10.84
CA ASN A 112 -3.24 12.12 -10.59
C ASN A 112 -4.14 13.34 -10.83
N ALA A 113 -5.00 13.30 -11.85
CA ALA A 113 -5.96 14.37 -12.10
C ALA A 113 -7.00 14.49 -10.97
N HIS A 114 -7.42 13.35 -10.42
CA HIS A 114 -8.32 13.32 -9.27
C HIS A 114 -7.63 13.89 -8.03
N MET A 115 -6.44 13.40 -7.68
CA MET A 115 -5.65 13.91 -6.56
C MET A 115 -5.37 15.41 -6.69
N LEU A 116 -5.05 15.90 -7.89
CA LEU A 116 -4.85 17.34 -8.11
C LEU A 116 -6.12 18.14 -7.82
N THR A 117 -7.28 17.63 -8.24
CA THR A 117 -8.57 18.27 -7.98
C THR A 117 -8.87 18.30 -6.48
N GLU A 118 -8.65 17.19 -5.77
CA GLU A 118 -8.81 17.11 -4.31
C GLU A 118 -7.90 18.10 -3.59
N LEU A 119 -6.62 18.15 -3.95
CA LEU A 119 -5.66 19.09 -3.37
C LEU A 119 -6.03 20.56 -3.63
N GLN A 120 -6.51 20.87 -4.84
CA GLN A 120 -6.98 22.22 -5.18
C GLN A 120 -8.23 22.60 -4.39
N GLN A 121 -9.15 21.66 -4.16
CA GLN A 121 -10.35 21.88 -3.35
C GLN A 121 -10.04 22.03 -1.86
N ALA A 122 -9.08 21.27 -1.34
CA ALA A 122 -8.62 21.39 0.04
C ALA A 122 -8.04 22.79 0.32
N ALA A 123 -7.43 23.43 -0.69
CA ALA A 123 -6.90 24.79 -0.63
C ALA A 123 -6.03 25.02 0.62
N MET A 124 -5.12 24.07 0.89
CA MET A 124 -4.17 24.18 1.99
C MET A 124 -2.95 24.97 1.53
N GLU A 125 -2.72 26.13 2.13
CA GLU A 125 -1.56 26.98 1.83
C GLU A 125 -0.40 26.73 2.81
N ASP A 126 -0.72 26.34 4.05
CA ASP A 126 0.26 26.11 5.12
C ASP A 126 0.41 24.61 5.42
N PRO A 127 1.62 24.02 5.28
CA PRO A 127 1.91 22.64 5.69
C PRO A 127 1.60 22.35 7.17
N GLN A 128 1.55 23.37 8.04
CA GLN A 128 1.25 23.24 9.47
C GLN A 128 -0.22 23.51 9.81
N GLU A 129 -1.08 23.81 8.83
CA GLU A 129 -2.49 24.15 9.06
C GLU A 129 -3.22 23.03 9.83
N LEU A 130 -3.10 21.78 9.37
CA LEU A 130 -3.75 20.63 10.00
C LEU A 130 -3.30 20.42 11.46
N ALA A 131 -2.01 20.61 11.75
CA ALA A 131 -1.48 20.48 13.11
C ALA A 131 -2.03 21.58 14.02
N THR A 132 -2.15 22.80 13.50
CA THR A 132 -2.71 23.95 14.21
C THR A 132 -4.21 23.77 14.46
N LEU A 133 -4.95 23.31 13.46
CA LEU A 133 -6.37 23.00 13.56
C LEU A 133 -6.62 21.92 14.63
N LYS A 134 -5.89 20.80 14.62
CA LYS A 134 -6.04 19.74 15.64
C LYS A 134 -5.77 20.25 17.05
N ARG A 135 -4.71 21.04 17.26
CA ARG A 135 -4.44 21.66 18.57
C ARG A 135 -5.58 22.57 19.03
N ASN A 136 -6.15 23.35 18.12
CA ASN A 136 -7.28 24.22 18.43
C ASN A 136 -8.56 23.43 18.73
N GLN A 137 -8.81 22.33 18.00
CA GLN A 137 -9.91 21.39 18.27
C GLN A 137 -9.78 20.81 19.69
N ASP A 138 -8.61 20.29 20.04
CA ASP A 138 -8.35 19.72 21.36
C ASP A 138 -8.57 20.77 22.45
N ARG A 139 -8.07 21.99 22.26
CA ARG A 139 -8.26 23.10 23.19
C ARG A 139 -9.74 23.42 23.42
N LEU A 140 -10.54 23.52 22.35
CA LEU A 140 -11.97 23.81 22.44
C LEU A 140 -12.76 22.63 23.06
N ALA A 141 -12.41 21.40 22.71
CA ALA A 141 -13.02 20.20 23.27
C ALA A 141 -12.72 20.06 24.78
N HIS A 142 -11.49 20.36 25.19
CA HIS A 142 -11.11 20.40 26.60
C HIS A 142 -11.82 21.53 27.34
N ALA A 143 -11.91 22.72 26.76
CA ALA A 143 -12.65 23.84 27.37
C ALA A 143 -14.12 23.47 27.61
N ARG A 144 -14.79 22.84 26.63
CA ARG A 144 -16.16 22.35 26.78
C ARG A 144 -16.28 21.31 27.90
N ARG A 145 -15.38 20.32 27.95
CA ARG A 145 -15.38 19.28 28.99
C ARG A 145 -15.17 19.88 30.39
N LEU A 146 -14.29 20.87 30.51
CA LEU A 146 -14.05 21.57 31.77
C LEU A 146 -15.28 22.38 32.21
N GLN A 147 -15.97 23.01 31.26
CA GLN A 147 -17.21 23.73 31.55
C GLN A 147 -18.35 22.80 31.99
N GLU A 148 -18.54 21.68 31.29
CA GLU A 148 -19.51 20.64 31.65
C GLU A 148 -19.19 20.04 33.04
N GLY A 149 -17.91 19.78 33.31
CA GLY A 149 -17.46 19.31 34.62
C GLY A 149 -17.67 20.35 35.72
N SER A 150 -17.40 21.62 35.43
CA SER A 150 -17.65 22.74 36.34
C SER A 150 -19.13 22.86 36.68
N TRP A 151 -20.02 22.77 35.68
CA TRP A 151 -21.46 22.73 35.88
C TRP A 151 -21.88 21.56 36.77
N SER A 152 -21.38 20.35 36.48
CA SER A 152 -21.67 19.16 37.29
C SER A 152 -21.23 19.30 38.75
N VAL A 153 -20.09 19.95 39.00
CA VAL A 153 -19.59 20.23 40.36
C VAL A 153 -20.51 21.22 41.07
N VAL A 154 -20.90 22.32 40.42
CA VAL A 154 -21.84 23.30 40.97
C VAL A 154 -23.20 22.65 41.29
N GLN A 155 -23.73 21.87 40.35
CA GLN A 155 -24.99 21.14 40.51
C GLN A 155 -24.95 20.18 41.71
N THR A 156 -23.83 19.47 41.92
CA THR A 156 -23.72 18.51 43.03
C THR A 156 -23.56 19.21 44.39
N ILE A 157 -22.85 20.34 44.42
CA ILE A 157 -22.52 21.05 45.66
C ILE A 157 -23.66 21.96 46.12
N GLN A 158 -24.31 22.68 45.20
CA GLN A 158 -25.22 23.79 45.49
C GLN A 158 -26.66 23.52 45.04
N GLU A 159 -26.86 23.05 43.81
CA GLU A 159 -28.18 22.92 43.18
C GLU A 159 -28.45 21.48 42.72
N PRO A 160 -28.64 20.53 43.65
CA PRO A 160 -28.85 19.13 43.31
C PRO A 160 -30.16 18.93 42.55
N LEU A 161 -30.23 17.82 41.79
CA LEU A 161 -31.46 17.38 41.13
C LEU A 161 -32.56 17.05 42.15
N PRO A 162 -33.84 17.06 41.74
CA PRO A 162 -34.93 16.57 42.59
C PRO A 162 -34.61 15.16 43.09
N ASP A 163 -34.84 14.91 44.38
CA ASP A 163 -34.49 13.67 45.13
C ASP A 163 -33.03 13.50 45.58
N GLN A 164 -32.18 14.53 45.45
CA GLN A 164 -30.81 14.52 46.02
C GLN A 164 -30.62 15.66 47.03
N ALA A 165 -29.94 15.38 48.15
CA ALA A 165 -29.54 16.40 49.11
C ALA A 165 -28.25 17.08 48.63
N ALA A 166 -28.16 18.40 48.77
CA ALA A 166 -26.97 19.13 48.35
C ALA A 166 -25.79 18.70 49.22
N ALA A 167 -24.60 18.58 48.64
CA ALA A 167 -23.42 18.20 49.43
C ALA A 167 -23.15 19.23 50.55
N LEU A 168 -23.44 20.51 50.31
CA LEU A 168 -23.40 21.56 51.34
C LEU A 168 -24.37 21.32 52.49
N ASP A 169 -25.59 20.88 52.19
CA ASP A 169 -26.61 20.61 53.22
C ASP A 169 -26.22 19.40 54.07
N LEU A 170 -25.73 18.33 53.44
CA LEU A 170 -25.24 17.14 54.13
C LEU A 170 -24.01 17.44 55.01
N LEU A 171 -23.09 18.28 54.51
CA LEU A 171 -21.95 18.75 55.29
C LEU A 171 -22.40 19.63 56.47
N GLY A 172 -23.37 20.51 56.26
CA GLY A 172 -23.94 21.34 57.34
C GLY A 172 -24.64 20.52 58.41
N GLN A 173 -25.35 19.45 58.03
CA GLN A 173 -25.96 18.50 58.97
C GLN A 173 -24.91 17.75 59.80
N ALA A 174 -23.88 17.21 59.14
CA ALA A 174 -22.79 16.51 59.82
C ALA A 174 -22.01 17.45 60.76
N GLU A 175 -21.81 18.71 60.37
CA GLU A 175 -21.17 19.72 61.20
C GLU A 175 -22.02 20.07 62.44
N GLY A 176 -23.34 20.18 62.28
CA GLY A 176 -24.26 20.38 63.41
C GLY A 176 -24.21 19.24 64.42
N GLU A 177 -24.19 17.98 63.95
CA GLU A 177 -24.02 16.81 64.82
C GLU A 177 -22.65 16.79 65.51
N LEU A 178 -21.58 17.13 64.78
CA LEU A 178 -20.23 17.20 65.33
C LEU A 178 -20.13 18.29 66.43
N GLN A 179 -20.73 19.46 66.22
CA GLN A 179 -20.79 20.52 67.23
C GLN A 179 -21.54 20.07 68.48
N ALA A 180 -22.64 19.32 68.32
CA ALA A 180 -23.36 18.74 69.44
C ALA A 180 -22.51 17.71 70.21
N MET A 181 -21.68 16.92 69.53
CA MET A 181 -20.76 15.97 70.17
C MET A 181 -19.59 16.66 70.88
N VAL A 182 -19.02 17.72 70.29
CA VAL A 182 -17.97 18.54 70.92
C VAL A 182 -18.46 19.18 72.22
N ALA A 183 -19.75 19.54 72.32
CA ALA A 183 -20.33 20.03 73.56
C ALA A 183 -20.36 18.98 74.69
N VAL A 184 -20.26 17.69 74.35
CA VAL A 184 -20.25 16.56 75.29
C VAL A 184 -18.81 16.10 75.63
N ASP A 185 -17.92 16.02 74.64
CA ASP A 185 -16.48 15.71 74.81
C ASP A 185 -15.58 16.68 74.02
N PRO A 186 -15.30 17.87 74.58
CA PRO A 186 -14.48 18.87 73.90
C PRO A 186 -13.00 18.47 73.82
N THR A 187 -12.49 17.70 74.79
CA THR A 187 -11.07 17.33 74.86
C THR A 187 -10.57 16.50 73.69
N THR A 188 -11.42 15.62 73.16
CA THR A 188 -11.05 14.69 72.07
C THR A 188 -11.47 15.21 70.69
N LEU A 189 -12.58 15.97 70.62
CA LEU A 189 -13.26 16.30 69.35
C LEU A 189 -12.97 17.72 68.82
N GLN A 190 -12.42 18.64 69.62
CA GLN A 190 -12.04 19.99 69.17
C GLN A 190 -11.15 20.04 67.91
N PRO A 191 -10.16 19.12 67.72
CA PRO A 191 -9.32 19.14 66.52
C PRO A 191 -10.07 18.77 65.23
N ALA A 192 -11.16 17.99 65.35
CA ALA A 192 -11.94 17.52 64.21
C ALA A 192 -12.94 18.58 63.70
N SER A 193 -13.36 19.52 64.54
CA SER A 193 -14.35 20.56 64.19
C SER A 193 -13.78 21.73 63.37
N THR A 194 -12.46 21.88 63.27
CA THR A 194 -11.80 22.96 62.51
C THR A 194 -11.66 22.71 60.99
N GLY A 195 -12.20 21.61 60.45
CA GLY A 195 -12.03 21.19 59.05
C GLY A 195 -13.07 21.56 57.97
N PRO A 196 -14.34 21.94 58.28
CA PRO A 196 -15.42 21.94 57.27
C PRO A 196 -15.42 23.13 56.31
N GLU A 197 -14.81 24.27 56.67
CA GLU A 197 -14.74 25.48 55.81
C GLU A 197 -14.13 25.21 54.42
N ARG A 198 -13.35 24.13 54.27
CA ARG A 198 -12.68 23.75 53.01
C ARG A 198 -13.63 23.19 51.94
N GLY A 199 -14.86 22.80 52.29
CA GLY A 199 -15.85 22.27 51.34
C GLY A 199 -16.69 23.36 50.68
N ALA A 200 -17.17 24.32 51.48
CA ALA A 200 -18.13 25.35 51.03
C ALA A 200 -17.55 26.34 50.01
N GLY A 201 -16.25 26.65 50.10
CA GLY A 201 -15.58 27.55 49.15
C GLY A 201 -15.37 26.99 47.74
N ARG A 202 -15.65 25.70 47.48
CA ARG A 202 -15.36 25.05 46.19
C ARG A 202 -16.45 25.25 45.14
N GLY A 203 -17.70 25.42 45.54
CA GLY A 203 -18.84 25.65 44.62
C GLY A 203 -18.72 26.97 43.85
N PRO A 204 -18.56 28.12 44.53
CA PRO A 204 -18.41 29.43 43.86
C PRO A 204 -17.16 29.50 42.97
N GLY A 205 -16.03 28.93 43.43
CA GLY A 205 -14.80 28.89 42.63
C GLY A 205 -14.92 28.03 41.37
N ALA A 206 -15.68 26.93 41.42
CA ALA A 206 -16.01 26.17 40.21
C ALA A 206 -16.93 26.99 39.29
N ALA A 207 -17.99 27.61 39.81
CA ALA A 207 -18.90 28.44 39.00
C ALA A 207 -18.17 29.56 38.25
N ASP A 208 -17.29 30.31 38.92
CA ASP A 208 -16.49 31.37 38.31
C ASP A 208 -15.53 30.83 37.24
N TYR A 209 -14.88 29.70 37.50
CA TYR A 209 -14.02 29.02 36.53
C TYR A 209 -14.80 28.57 35.28
N GLY A 210 -15.99 27.99 35.46
CA GLY A 210 -16.88 27.59 34.38
C GLY A 210 -17.40 28.75 33.52
N GLN A 211 -17.61 29.93 34.11
CA GLN A 211 -18.02 31.13 33.37
C GLN A 211 -16.86 31.77 32.59
N GLN A 212 -15.62 31.64 33.08
CA GLN A 212 -14.42 32.11 32.38
C GLN A 212 -14.03 31.22 31.18
N LEU A 213 -14.53 29.98 31.13
CA LEU A 213 -14.32 29.08 30.01
C LEU A 213 -15.25 29.46 28.85
N GLU A 214 -14.70 30.12 27.84
CA GLU A 214 -15.38 30.35 26.57
C GLU A 214 -15.54 29.04 25.80
N SER A 215 -16.73 28.43 25.85
CA SER A 215 -17.10 27.39 24.89
C SER A 215 -17.70 28.03 23.65
N HIS A 216 -17.01 27.88 22.53
CA HIS A 216 -17.50 28.28 21.22
C HIS A 216 -17.90 27.03 20.42
N PRO A 217 -19.10 26.45 20.65
CA PRO A 217 -19.51 25.20 20.01
C PRO A 217 -19.62 25.33 18.49
N GLN A 218 -19.97 26.52 17.98
CA GLN A 218 -19.99 26.81 16.54
C GLN A 218 -18.58 26.80 15.96
N ALA A 219 -17.63 27.48 16.62
CA ALA A 219 -16.22 27.47 16.19
C ALA A 219 -15.62 26.06 16.20
N LEU A 220 -15.99 25.21 17.17
CA LEU A 220 -15.55 23.81 17.19
C LEU A 220 -16.09 23.02 15.99
N ALA A 221 -17.36 23.24 15.61
CA ALA A 221 -17.99 22.58 14.46
C ALA A 221 -17.38 23.02 13.13
N GLU A 222 -17.19 24.33 12.93
CA GLU A 222 -16.50 24.89 11.75
C GLU A 222 -15.08 24.35 11.62
N LEU A 223 -14.37 24.24 12.74
CA LEU A 223 -13.01 23.72 12.77
C LEU A 223 -12.98 22.22 12.46
N GLN A 224 -13.95 21.44 12.94
CA GLN A 224 -14.13 20.04 12.59
C GLN A 224 -14.39 19.85 11.09
N GLU A 225 -15.21 20.71 10.50
CA GLU A 225 -15.51 20.69 9.07
C GLU A 225 -14.27 21.03 8.22
N ARG A 226 -13.49 22.04 8.63
CA ARG A 226 -12.20 22.36 7.96
C ARG A 226 -11.19 21.22 8.06
N ILE A 227 -11.10 20.55 9.22
CA ILE A 227 -10.24 19.36 9.37
C ILE A 227 -10.69 18.26 8.43
N ALA A 228 -12.00 18.03 8.27
CA ALA A 228 -12.53 16.99 7.39
C ALA A 228 -12.25 17.26 5.91
N GLN A 229 -12.17 18.54 5.50
CA GLN A 229 -11.79 18.94 4.14
C GLN A 229 -10.28 18.86 3.88
N ALA A 230 -9.47 18.83 4.93
CA ALA A 230 -8.00 18.83 4.87
C ALA A 230 -7.37 17.43 4.99
N VAL A 231 -8.18 16.39 5.20
CA VAL A 231 -7.77 14.97 5.36
C VAL A 231 -8.22 14.16 4.16
#